data_AF-A0A9J6GD28-F1
#
_entry.id   AF-A0A9J6GD28-F1
#
_cell.length_a   1.000
_cell.length_b   1.000
_cell.length_c   1.000
_cell.angle_alpha   90.00
_cell.angle_beta   90.00
_cell.angle_gamma   90.00
#
_symmetry.space_group_name_H-M   'P 1'
#
loop_
_entity.id
_entity.type
_entity.pdbx_description
1 polymer ?
#
loop_
_entity_poly.entity_id
_entity_poly.type
_entity_poly.pdbx_seq_one_letter_code
_entity_poly.pdbx_strand_id
1 'polypeptide(L)'
;MALAYCTGDVLYTCPVLYLAEHVSSSRNNSVHSYVFDHKPSFSVWPDPVAAQYEDLDFVFGVPLRQGVGTPEEQGLSRRLIQLVAGFAKNGYGHILLR
;
A
#
# COMPACT_ATOMS: atom_id res chain seq x y z
N MET A 1 2.23 19.29 10.79
CA MET A 1 3.03 18.34 9.99
C MET A 1 3.76 17.34 10.87
N ALA A 2 4.74 17.72 11.69
CA ALA A 2 5.46 16.77 12.58
C ALA A 2 4.54 15.89 13.46
N LEU A 3 3.50 16.46 14.07
CA LEU A 3 2.54 15.70 14.89
C LEU A 3 1.80 14.60 14.10
N ALA A 4 1.46 14.85 12.83
CA ALA A 4 0.77 13.87 12.00
C ALA A 4 1.68 12.70 11.63
N TYR A 5 2.95 12.98 11.30
CA TYR A 5 3.97 11.94 11.08
C TYR A 5 4.20 11.11 12.34
N CYS A 6 4.45 11.75 13.49
CA CYS A 6 4.64 11.02 14.74
C CYS A 6 3.43 10.15 15.10
N THR A 7 2.21 10.66 14.86
CA THR A 7 0.98 9.88 15.10
C THR A 7 0.89 8.69 14.16
N GLY A 8 1.19 8.86 12.87
CA GLY A 8 1.24 7.77 11.89
C GLY A 8 2.28 6.71 12.25
N ASP A 9 3.47 7.13 12.67
CA ASP A 9 4.56 6.24 13.05
C ASP A 9 4.22 5.42 14.30
N VAL A 10 3.69 6.07 15.33
CA VAL A 10 3.35 5.40 16.60
C VAL A 10 2.15 4.48 16.45
N LEU A 11 1.14 4.85 15.66
CA LEU A 11 -0.10 4.08 15.56
C LEU A 11 -0.07 3.00 14.47
N TYR A 12 0.71 3.19 13.40
CA TYR A 12 0.66 2.30 12.22
C TYR A 12 2.05 1.81 11.79
N THR A 13 2.95 2.71 11.38
CA THR A 13 4.20 2.31 10.69
C THR A 13 5.12 1.49 11.58
N CYS A 14 5.51 2.01 12.76
CA CYS A 14 6.47 1.34 13.64
C CYS A 14 5.93 0.01 14.20
N PRO A 15 4.66 -0.09 14.66
CA PRO A 15 4.09 -1.36 15.07
C PRO A 15 4.08 -2.44 13.97
N VAL A 16 3.75 -2.08 12.73
CA VAL A 16 3.75 -3.02 11.59
C VAL A 16 5.17 -3.47 11.25
N LEU A 17 6.14 -2.56 11.24
CA LEU A 17 7.55 -2.90 10.99
C LEU A 17 8.13 -3.78 12.10
N TYR A 18 7.84 -3.46 13.37
CA TYR A 18 8.25 -4.28 14.51
C TYR A 18 7.68 -5.70 14.42
N LEU A 19 6.39 -5.82 14.05
CA LEU A 19 5.77 -7.12 13.80
C LEU A 19 6.46 -7.86 12.65
N ALA A 20 6.74 -7.18 11.54
CA ALA A 20 7.43 -7.78 10.39
C ALA A 20 8.81 -8.33 10.78
N GLU A 21 9.59 -7.55 11.54
CA GLU A 21 10.89 -7.96 12.07
C GLU A 21 10.76 -9.19 12.99
N HIS A 22 9.80 -9.17 13.92
CA HIS A 22 9.56 -10.28 14.84
C HIS A 22 9.12 -11.56 14.11
N VAL A 23 8.25 -11.45 13.10
CA VAL A 23 7.78 -12.60 12.30
C VAL A 23 8.91 -13.15 11.42
N SER A 24 9.76 -12.27 10.89
CA SER A 24 10.92 -12.67 10.06
C SER A 24 12.02 -13.37 10.86
N SER A 25 12.16 -13.05 12.16
CA SER A 25 13.22 -13.60 13.02
C SER A 25 12.84 -14.90 13.73
N SER A 26 11.54 -15.20 13.87
CA SER A 26 11.06 -16.29 14.71
C SER A 26 10.95 -17.64 14.00
N ARG A 27 10.88 -17.68 12.66
CA ARG A 27 10.90 -18.89 11.81
C ARG A 27 11.48 -18.52 10.44
N ASN A 28 11.79 -19.49 9.58
CA ASN A 28 12.27 -19.27 8.20
C ASN A 28 11.18 -18.67 7.28
N ASN A 29 10.53 -17.61 7.75
CA ASN A 29 9.41 -16.90 7.15
C ASN A 29 9.93 -15.80 6.23
N SER A 30 9.45 -15.77 4.99
CA SER A 30 9.65 -14.63 4.09
C SER A 30 8.57 -13.59 4.36
N VAL A 31 8.98 -12.42 4.84
CA VAL A 31 8.08 -11.28 5.09
C VAL A 31 8.31 -10.23 4.00
N HIS A 32 7.21 -9.73 3.44
CA HIS A 32 7.24 -8.69 2.42
C HIS A 32 6.38 -7.51 2.90
N SER A 33 6.87 -6.30 2.73
CA SER A 33 6.15 -5.06 3.03
C SER A 33 6.23 -4.10 1.84
N TYR A 34 5.27 -3.19 1.74
CA TYR A 34 5.28 -2.10 0.77
C TYR A 34 4.85 -0.79 1.45
N VAL A 35 5.23 0.33 0.84
CA VAL A 35 4.74 1.67 1.19
C VAL A 35 3.91 2.17 0.01
N PHE A 36 2.70 2.63 0.30
CA PHE A 36 1.84 3.26 -0.68
C PHE A 36 1.91 4.77 -0.51
N ASP A 37 2.52 5.46 -1.47
CA ASP A 37 2.75 6.91 -1.46
C ASP A 37 2.19 7.58 -2.72
N HIS A 38 0.93 7.26 -3.04
CA HIS A 38 0.19 7.88 -4.13
C HIS A 38 -1.11 8.46 -3.58
N LYS A 39 -1.31 9.77 -3.74
CA LYS A 39 -2.59 10.39 -3.41
C LYS A 39 -3.54 10.28 -4.61
N PRO A 40 -4.69 9.58 -4.48
CA PRO A 40 -5.56 9.40 -5.62
C PRO A 40 -6.19 10.70 -6.08
N SER A 41 -6.38 10.85 -7.38
CA SER A 41 -7.08 11.98 -8.01
C SER A 41 -8.52 12.14 -7.53
N PHE A 42 -9.13 11.04 -7.07
CA PHE A 42 -10.47 10.97 -6.51
C PHE A 42 -10.49 10.98 -4.96
N SER A 43 -9.36 11.27 -4.30
CA SER A 43 -9.31 11.33 -2.83
C SER A 43 -10.24 12.41 -2.29
N VAL A 44 -10.97 12.09 -1.22
CA VAL A 44 -11.82 13.05 -0.49
C VAL A 44 -11.01 13.92 0.46
N TRP A 45 -9.73 13.59 0.69
CA TRP A 45 -8.88 14.30 1.63
C TRP A 45 -8.19 15.50 0.97
N PRO A 46 -8.27 16.70 1.55
CA PRO A 46 -7.64 17.89 0.97
C PRO A 46 -6.11 17.81 1.05
N ASP A 47 -5.40 18.50 0.16
CA ASP A 47 -3.96 18.71 0.34
C ASP A 47 -3.72 19.57 1.58
N PRO A 48 -2.66 19.29 2.38
CA PRO A 48 -1.57 18.34 2.13
C PRO A 48 -1.74 16.99 2.89
N VAL A 49 -2.97 16.54 3.15
CA VAL A 49 -3.20 15.26 3.83
C VAL A 49 -2.73 14.12 2.92
N ALA A 50 -1.80 13.30 3.42
CA ALA A 50 -1.30 12.12 2.73
C ALA A 50 -2.38 11.03 2.64
N ALA A 51 -2.18 10.08 1.72
CA ALA A 51 -3.01 8.88 1.65
C ALA A 51 -3.07 8.19 3.04
N GLN A 52 -4.26 7.80 3.44
CA GLN A 52 -4.57 7.16 4.72
C GLN A 52 -4.79 5.66 4.55
N TYR A 53 -5.71 5.28 3.66
CA TYR A 53 -6.16 3.89 3.46
C TYR A 53 -6.58 3.62 2.01
N GLU A 54 -6.24 4.53 1.09
CA GLU A 54 -6.60 4.42 -0.31
C GLU A 54 -5.81 3.34 -1.05
N ASP A 55 -4.80 2.72 -0.45
CA ASP A 55 -4.15 1.55 -1.03
C ASP A 55 -5.15 0.41 -1.25
N LEU A 56 -6.14 0.25 -0.36
CA LEU A 56 -7.24 -0.71 -0.51
C LEU A 56 -8.07 -0.46 -1.78
N ASP A 57 -8.36 0.80 -2.10
CA ASP A 57 -9.09 1.15 -3.32
C ASP A 57 -8.34 0.66 -4.56
N PHE A 58 -7.02 0.74 -4.55
CA PHE A 58 -6.16 0.27 -5.65
C PHE A 58 -6.07 -1.26 -5.68
N VAL A 59 -5.98 -1.92 -4.52
CA VAL A 59 -6.01 -3.39 -4.40
C VAL A 59 -7.32 -3.96 -4.93
N PHE A 60 -8.46 -3.28 -4.71
CA PHE A 60 -9.78 -3.75 -5.14
C PHE A 60 -10.22 -3.23 -6.51
N GLY A 61 -9.39 -2.43 -7.19
CA GLY A 61 -9.66 -2.01 -8.56
C GLY A 61 -10.63 -0.82 -8.70
N VAL A 62 -10.81 0.00 -7.67
CA VAL A 62 -11.63 1.22 -7.76
C VAL A 62 -11.20 2.15 -8.90
N PRO A 63 -9.89 2.42 -9.13
CA PRO A 63 -9.45 3.24 -10.27
C PRO A 63 -9.84 2.69 -11.65
N LEU A 64 -10.13 1.38 -11.75
CA LEU A 64 -10.51 0.72 -13.01
C LEU A 64 -11.98 0.95 -13.38
N ARG A 65 -12.79 1.51 -12.47
CA ARG A 65 -14.16 1.91 -12.76
C ARG A 65 -14.15 3.07 -13.76
N GLN A 66 -15.09 3.03 -14.70
CA GLN A 66 -15.18 4.03 -15.76
C GLN A 66 -15.27 5.45 -15.17
N GLY A 67 -14.31 6.30 -15.55
CA GLY A 67 -14.28 7.72 -15.14
C GLY A 67 -13.79 7.99 -13.72
N VAL A 68 -13.26 6.99 -12.99
CA VAL A 68 -12.77 7.19 -11.62
C VAL A 68 -11.27 7.50 -11.59
N GLY A 69 -10.42 6.58 -12.05
CA GLY A 69 -8.97 6.76 -12.01
C GLY A 69 -8.39 7.32 -13.31
N THR A 70 -7.28 8.06 -13.21
CA THR A 70 -6.46 8.43 -14.37
C THR A 70 -5.84 7.19 -15.03
N PRO A 71 -5.32 7.28 -16.28
CA PRO A 71 -4.61 6.17 -16.90
C PRO A 71 -3.44 5.64 -16.06
N GLU A 72 -2.72 6.52 -15.38
CA GLU A 72 -1.62 6.18 -14.47
C GLU A 72 -2.13 5.39 -13.26
N GLU A 73 -3.24 5.84 -12.67
CA GLU A 73 -3.86 5.18 -11.51
C GLU A 73 -4.45 3.82 -11.85
N GLN A 74 -5.02 3.68 -13.05
CA GLN A 74 -5.44 2.38 -13.58
C GLN A 74 -4.24 1.44 -13.73
N GLY A 75 -3.10 1.96 -14.21
CA GLY A 75 -1.84 1.22 -14.28
C GLY A 75 -1.33 0.79 -12.90
N LEU A 76 -1.34 1.71 -11.92
CA LEU A 76 -0.93 1.45 -10.55
C LEU A 76 -1.84 0.39 -9.88
N SER A 77 -3.16 0.51 -10.04
CA SER A 77 -4.12 -0.45 -9.49
C SER A 77 -3.91 -1.85 -10.08
N ARG A 78 -3.69 -1.98 -11.40
CA ARG A 78 -3.37 -3.29 -12.01
C ARG A 78 -2.09 -3.90 -11.42
N ARG A 79 -1.05 -3.09 -11.19
CA ARG A 79 0.19 -3.57 -10.55
C ARG A 79 -0.06 -4.02 -9.13
N LEU A 80 -0.82 -3.25 -8.34
CA LEU A 80 -1.10 -3.61 -6.95
C LEU A 80 -1.97 -4.87 -6.83
N ILE A 81 -2.98 -5.01 -7.69
CA ILE A 81 -3.77 -6.26 -7.83
C ILE A 81 -2.85 -7.45 -8.16
N GLN A 82 -1.93 -7.28 -9.12
CA GLN A 82 -0.98 -8.34 -9.47
C GLN A 82 -0.02 -8.68 -8.32
N LEU A 83 0.43 -7.68 -7.56
CA LEU A 83 1.28 -7.86 -6.39
C LEU A 83 0.57 -8.70 -5.33
N VAL A 84 -0.64 -8.29 -4.93
CA VAL A 84 -1.43 -8.97 -3.88
C VAL A 84 -1.87 -10.36 -4.33
N ALA A 85 -2.38 -10.50 -5.56
CA ALA A 85 -2.79 -11.80 -6.09
C ALA A 85 -1.59 -12.75 -6.30
N GLY A 86 -0.43 -12.23 -6.71
CA GLY A 86 0.81 -12.99 -6.84
C GLY A 86 1.31 -13.50 -5.49
N PHE A 87 1.30 -12.63 -4.48
CA PHE A 87 1.61 -13.02 -3.10
C PHE A 87 0.65 -14.10 -2.58
N ALA A 88 -0.66 -13.93 -2.77
CA ALA A 88 -1.65 -14.90 -2.35
C ALA A 88 -1.48 -16.29 -3.02
N LYS A 89 -1.04 -16.32 -4.27
CA LYS A 89 -0.83 -17.58 -5.01
C LYS A 89 0.48 -18.28 -4.64
N ASN A 90 1.56 -17.51 -4.49
CA ASN A 90 2.92 -18.07 -4.52
C ASN A 90 3.75 -17.76 -3.26
N GLY A 91 3.29 -16.88 -2.38
CA GLY A 91 4.05 -16.43 -1.20
C GLY A 91 5.12 -15.38 -1.50
N TYR A 92 5.28 -14.93 -2.76
CA TYR A 92 6.17 -13.83 -3.13
C TYR A 92 5.49 -12.90 -4.15
N GLY A 93 5.46 -11.61 -3.82
CA GLY A 93 5.02 -10.56 -4.72
C GLY A 93 6.17 -10.17 -5.66
N HIS A 94 6.32 -10.88 -6.78
CA HIS A 94 7.31 -10.51 -7.79
C HIS A 94 6.81 -9.30 -8.59
N ILE A 95 6.94 -8.10 -8.03
CA ILE A 95 6.93 -6.85 -8.79
C ILE A 95 8.13 -6.04 -8.32
N LEU A 96 9.11 -5.92 -9.21
CA LEU A 96 10.18 -4.93 -9.10
C LEU A 96 9.51 -3.56 -9.17
N LEU A 97 9.11 -3.01 -8.03
CA LEU A 97 8.88 -1.58 -7.90
C LEU A 97 10.26 -0.92 -7.96
N ARG A 98 10.69 -0.64 -9.19
CA ARG A 98 11.72 0.37 -9.46
C ARG A 98 11.06 1.73 -9.53
#